data_AF-A0A2K9PKQ9-F1
#
_entry.id   AF-A0A2K9PKQ9-F1
#
_cell.length_a   1.000
_cell.length_b   1.000
_cell.length_c   1.000
_cell.angle_alpha   90.00
_cell.angle_beta   90.00
_cell.angle_gamma   90.00
#
_symmetry.space_group_name_H-M   'P 1'
#
loop_
_entity.id
_entity.type
_entity.pdbx_description
1 polymer ?
#
loop_
_entity_poly.entity_id
_entity_poly.type
_entity_poly.pdbx_seq_one_letter_code
_entity_poly.pdbx_strand_id
1 'polypeptide(L)'
;MKTVIIIVLILIIFLGYLVFSGKKRIKEDEENIKLLTIENYILLRDSPHADALSKYKILKQEDKLRFTTQNGYTLFWLELHAETPHGVKLRGLDGYGIRDREFLKYTANLIRKITQVK
;
A
#
# COMPACT_ATOMS: atom_id res chain seq x y z
N MET A 1 10.04 -27.35 -36.96
CA MET A 1 9.02 -26.30 -37.23
C MET A 1 7.89 -26.26 -36.20
N LYS A 2 7.11 -27.35 -36.00
CA LYS A 2 5.96 -27.35 -35.07
C LYS A 2 6.34 -26.97 -33.62
N THR A 3 7.45 -27.50 -33.10
CA THR A 3 7.95 -27.20 -31.74
C THR A 3 8.37 -25.73 -31.57
N VAL A 4 8.98 -25.13 -32.59
CA VAL A 4 9.37 -23.71 -32.60
C VAL A 4 8.13 -22.82 -32.57
N ILE A 5 7.10 -23.14 -33.36
CA ILE A 5 5.84 -22.40 -33.37
C ILE A 5 5.14 -22.46 -32.00
N ILE A 6 5.13 -23.63 -31.35
CA ILE A 6 4.55 -23.79 -30.01
C ILE A 6 5.30 -22.95 -28.96
N ILE A 7 6.64 -22.95 -28.99
CA ILE A 7 7.45 -22.15 -28.05
C ILE A 7 7.15 -20.65 -28.25
N VAL A 8 7.08 -20.18 -29.48
CA VAL A 8 6.76 -18.78 -29.79
C VAL A 8 5.37 -18.40 -29.27
N LEU A 9 4.37 -19.26 -29.45
CA LEU A 9 3.01 -19.05 -28.92
C LEU A 9 2.98 -18.94 -27.40
N ILE A 10 3.67 -19.84 -26.68
CA ILE A 10 3.77 -19.80 -25.22
C ILE A 10 4.41 -18.50 -24.77
N LEU A 11 5.47 -18.06 -25.46
CA LEU A 11 6.20 -16.84 -25.13
C LEU A 11 5.35 -15.59 -25.32
N ILE A 12 4.52 -15.53 -26.37
CA ILE A 12 3.55 -14.45 -26.61
C ILE A 12 2.48 -14.43 -25.51
N ILE A 13 1.91 -15.58 -25.15
CA ILE A 13 0.91 -15.67 -24.07
C ILE A 13 1.51 -15.20 -22.74
N PHE A 14 2.74 -15.63 -22.44
CA PHE A 14 3.44 -15.24 -21.23
C PHE A 14 3.71 -13.72 -21.18
N LEU A 15 4.20 -13.14 -22.27
CA LEU A 15 4.39 -11.69 -22.37
C LEU A 15 3.07 -10.92 -22.23
N GLY A 16 2.01 -11.38 -22.89
CA GLY A 16 0.67 -10.80 -22.75
C GLY A 16 0.17 -10.81 -21.31
N TYR A 17 0.36 -11.93 -20.60
CA TYR A 17 0.04 -12.05 -19.18
C TYR A 17 0.84 -11.07 -18.32
N LEU A 18 2.15 -10.93 -18.55
CA LEU A 18 3.00 -9.99 -17.81
C LEU A 18 2.53 -8.55 -17.98
N VAL A 19 2.25 -8.12 -19.21
CA VAL A 19 1.76 -6.75 -19.50
C VAL A 19 0.41 -6.50 -18.83
N PHE A 20 -0.52 -7.44 -18.93
CA PHE A 20 -1.84 -7.31 -18.32
C PHE A 20 -1.75 -7.23 -16.79
N SER A 21 -0.94 -8.10 -16.18
CA SER A 21 -0.74 -8.11 -14.72
C SER A 21 -0.08 -6.81 -14.23
N GLY A 22 0.86 -6.26 -14.99
CA GLY A 22 1.49 -4.97 -14.71
C GLY A 22 0.50 -3.81 -14.74
N LYS A 23 -0.33 -3.71 -15.78
CA LYS A 23 -1.37 -2.66 -15.89
C LYS A 23 -2.36 -2.71 -14.73
N LYS A 24 -2.78 -3.91 -14.34
CA LYS A 24 -3.69 -4.08 -13.19
C LYS A 24 -3.06 -3.56 -11.89
N ARG A 25 -1.79 -3.87 -11.64
CA ARG A 25 -1.06 -3.39 -10.46
C ARG A 25 -0.94 -1.87 -10.43
N ILE A 26 -0.60 -1.24 -11.56
CA ILE A 26 -0.50 0.23 -11.65
C ILE A 26 -1.83 0.90 -11.27
N LYS A 27 -2.94 0.40 -11.83
CA LYS A 27 -4.27 0.94 -11.50
C LYS A 27 -4.62 0.77 -10.02
N GLU A 28 -4.30 -0.38 -9.43
CA GLU A 28 -4.52 -0.63 -8.00
C GLU A 28 -3.69 0.34 -7.14
N ASP A 29 -2.44 0.60 -7.50
CA ASP A 29 -1.58 1.55 -6.80
C ASP A 29 -2.15 2.98 -6.89
N GLU A 30 -2.59 3.42 -8.07
CA GLU A 30 -3.23 4.73 -8.27
C GLU A 30 -4.50 4.89 -7.41
N GLU A 31 -5.34 3.86 -7.32
CA GLU A 31 -6.53 3.87 -6.46
C GLU A 31 -6.17 3.87 -4.97
N ASN A 32 -5.12 3.14 -4.57
CA ASN A 32 -4.67 3.12 -3.18
C ASN A 32 -4.04 4.45 -2.76
N ILE A 33 -3.29 5.13 -3.63
CA ILE A 33 -2.69 6.45 -3.33
C ILE A 33 -3.75 7.48 -2.99
N LYS A 34 -4.91 7.46 -3.67
CA LYS A 34 -6.03 8.36 -3.41
C LYS A 34 -6.60 8.23 -2.00
N LEU A 35 -6.32 7.14 -1.28
CA LEU A 35 -6.75 6.95 0.10
C LEU A 35 -5.77 7.57 1.12
N LEU A 36 -4.60 8.03 0.71
CA LEU A 36 -3.66 8.75 1.58
C LEU A 36 -4.09 10.20 1.80
N THR A 37 -5.31 10.41 2.29
CA THR A 37 -5.86 11.73 2.61
C THR A 37 -5.74 12.04 4.10
N ILE A 38 -5.81 13.34 4.43
CA ILE A 38 -5.82 13.79 5.82
C ILE A 38 -7.01 13.17 6.59
N GLU A 39 -8.19 13.05 5.98
CA GLU A 39 -9.33 12.43 6.68
C GLU A 39 -9.06 10.97 7.03
N ASN A 40 -8.46 10.21 6.12
CA ASN A 40 -8.12 8.81 6.37
C ASN A 40 -6.95 8.66 7.33
N TYR A 41 -6.01 9.60 7.37
CA TYR A 41 -4.98 9.66 8.40
C TYR A 41 -5.59 9.85 9.79
N ILE A 42 -6.52 10.79 9.93
CA ILE A 42 -7.26 11.02 11.17
C ILE A 42 -8.07 9.78 11.55
N LEU A 43 -8.73 9.13 10.58
CA LEU A 43 -9.45 7.87 10.79
C LEU A 43 -8.54 6.78 11.35
N LEU A 44 -7.34 6.60 10.78
CA LEU A 44 -6.35 5.64 11.27
C LEU A 44 -5.86 5.98 12.69
N ARG A 45 -5.63 7.28 12.97
CA ARG A 45 -5.13 7.75 14.26
C ARG A 45 -6.18 7.56 15.36
N ASP A 46 -7.44 7.92 15.09
CA ASP A 46 -8.45 8.12 16.12
C ASP A 46 -9.43 6.94 16.21
N SER A 47 -9.46 6.03 15.23
CA SER A 47 -10.36 4.88 15.27
C SER A 47 -10.02 3.92 16.43
N PRO A 48 -11.02 3.53 17.24
CA PRO A 48 -10.84 2.53 18.30
C PRO A 48 -10.57 1.13 17.74
N HIS A 49 -10.82 0.90 16.45
CA HIS A 49 -10.64 -0.40 15.79
C HIS A 49 -9.31 -0.52 15.03
N ALA A 50 -8.57 0.58 14.87
CA ALA A 50 -7.37 0.60 14.04
C ALA A 50 -6.31 -0.41 14.51
N ASP A 51 -6.02 -0.43 15.81
CA ASP A 51 -5.03 -1.35 16.38
C ASP A 51 -5.47 -2.81 16.29
N ALA A 52 -6.76 -3.11 16.44
CA ALA A 52 -7.31 -4.46 16.37
C ALA A 52 -7.32 -5.03 14.93
N LEU A 53 -7.55 -4.16 13.94
CA LEU A 53 -7.61 -4.54 12.52
C LEU A 53 -6.24 -4.53 11.84
N SER A 54 -5.25 -3.88 12.46
CA SER A 54 -3.90 -3.76 11.98
C SER A 54 -3.06 -5.00 12.32
N LYS A 55 -2.29 -5.49 11.36
CA LYS A 55 -1.26 -6.52 11.58
C LYS A 55 -0.08 -5.97 12.40
N TYR A 56 0.17 -4.66 12.30
CA TYR A 56 1.28 -3.98 12.94
C TYR A 56 0.79 -3.16 14.13
N LYS A 57 1.66 -2.98 15.13
CA LYS A 57 1.42 -2.01 16.19
C LYS A 57 1.48 -0.61 15.59
N ILE A 58 0.45 0.21 15.83
CA ILE A 58 0.40 1.59 15.36
C ILE A 58 0.85 2.51 16.49
N LEU A 59 1.99 3.17 16.31
CA LEU A 59 2.47 4.18 17.26
C LEU A 59 2.04 5.56 16.77
N LYS A 60 1.21 6.22 17.57
CA LYS A 60 0.65 7.54 17.29
C LYS A 60 1.60 8.61 17.82
N GLN A 61 2.16 9.42 16.93
CA GLN A 61 2.97 10.60 17.23
C GLN A 61 2.26 11.84 16.67
N GLU A 62 2.69 13.04 17.07
CA GLU A 62 2.03 14.30 16.70
C GLU A 62 1.83 14.44 15.19
N ASP A 63 2.86 14.15 14.39
CA ASP A 63 2.89 14.31 12.94
C ASP A 63 2.96 12.98 12.17
N LYS A 64 3.05 11.85 12.89
CA LYS A 64 3.32 10.53 12.30
C LYS A 64 2.49 9.40 12.89
N LEU A 65 2.13 8.44 12.04
CA LEU A 65 1.66 7.12 12.43
C LEU A 65 2.71 6.09 12.01
N ARG A 66 3.43 5.51 12.98
CA ARG A 66 4.44 4.48 12.68
C ARG A 66 3.82 3.09 12.76
N PHE A 67 4.10 2.27 11.76
CA PHE A 67 3.68 0.88 11.72
C PHE A 67 4.86 0.00 12.08
N THR A 68 4.77 -0.64 13.24
CA THR A 68 5.87 -1.33 13.89
C THR A 68 5.52 -2.80 14.08
N THR A 69 6.49 -3.67 13.87
CA THR A 69 6.39 -5.08 14.23
C THR A 69 6.24 -5.25 15.75
N GLN A 70 5.81 -6.43 16.19
CA GLN A 70 5.62 -6.72 17.63
C GLN A 70 6.93 -6.62 18.44
N ASN A 71 8.09 -6.81 17.81
CA ASN A 71 9.41 -6.67 18.41
C ASN A 71 9.99 -5.24 18.33
N GLY A 72 9.21 -4.24 17.90
CA GLY A 72 9.62 -2.83 17.98
C GLY A 72 10.32 -2.26 16.74
N TYR A 73 10.49 -3.03 15.67
CA TYR A 73 11.06 -2.53 14.41
C TYR A 73 9.98 -1.79 13.61
N THR A 74 10.18 -0.50 13.34
CA THR A 74 9.29 0.24 12.44
C THR A 74 9.48 -0.32 11.04
N LEU A 75 8.43 -0.36 10.21
CA LEU A 75 8.53 -0.79 8.80
C LEU A 75 8.34 0.40 7.87
N PHE A 76 7.32 1.19 8.16
CA PHE A 76 6.95 2.40 7.44
C PHE A 76 6.18 3.32 8.38
N TRP A 77 6.00 4.56 7.94
CA TRP A 77 5.11 5.50 8.62
C TRP A 77 4.30 6.33 7.62
N LEU A 78 3.19 6.85 8.11
CA LEU A 78 2.46 7.93 7.47
C LEU A 78 2.85 9.22 8.15
N GLU A 79 3.14 10.27 7.37
CA GLU A 79 3.41 11.61 7.87
C GLU A 79 2.49 12.62 7.18
N LEU A 80 2.00 13.59 7.95
CA LEU A 80 1.32 14.75 7.38
C LEU A 80 2.34 15.58 6.59
N HIS A 81 2.04 15.88 5.33
CA HIS A 81 2.94 16.60 4.45
C HIS A 81 2.16 17.54 3.52
N ALA A 82 2.11 18.82 3.87
CA ALA A 82 1.29 19.83 3.20
C ALA A 82 1.57 19.96 1.69
N GLU A 83 2.80 19.69 1.26
CA GLU A 83 3.21 19.78 -0.16
C GLU A 83 2.82 18.56 -1.01
N THR A 84 2.28 17.48 -0.41
CA THR A 84 1.82 16.32 -1.19
C THR A 84 0.37 16.52 -1.66
N PRO A 85 -0.02 16.04 -2.86
CA PRO A 85 -1.36 16.27 -3.41
C PRO A 85 -2.53 15.83 -2.52
N HIS A 86 -2.29 14.92 -1.57
CA HIS A 86 -3.30 14.37 -0.67
C HIS A 86 -3.02 14.70 0.81
N GLY A 87 -1.99 15.49 1.10
CA GLY A 87 -1.64 15.93 2.46
C GLY A 87 -1.03 14.86 3.37
N VAL A 88 -0.89 13.61 2.90
CA VAL A 88 -0.28 12.51 3.64
C VAL A 88 0.72 11.79 2.75
N LYS A 89 1.90 11.49 3.32
CA LYS A 89 2.95 10.75 2.65
C LYS A 89 3.21 9.44 3.35
N LEU A 90 3.27 8.36 2.58
CA LEU A 90 3.78 7.07 3.06
C LEU A 90 5.30 7.02 2.85
N ARG A 91 6.03 6.60 3.88
CA ARG A 91 7.49 6.44 3.86
C ARG A 91 7.87 5.05 4.37
N GLY A 92 8.45 4.21 3.52
CA GLY A 92 9.18 3.03 3.95
C GLY A 92 10.57 3.39 4.48
N LEU A 93 11.10 2.60 5.42
CA LEU A 93 12.43 2.82 5.98
C LEU A 93 13.58 2.66 4.99
N ASP A 94 13.40 1.78 4.00
CA ASP A 94 14.52 1.35 3.16
C ASP A 94 14.55 2.01 1.76
N GLY A 95 13.67 2.97 1.48
CA GLY A 95 13.66 3.72 0.20
C GLY A 95 13.43 2.87 -1.07
N TYR A 96 13.13 1.58 -0.92
CA TYR A 96 12.86 0.67 -2.03
C TYR A 96 11.38 0.74 -2.42
N GLY A 97 11.06 1.48 -3.49
CA GLY A 97 9.69 1.74 -3.94
C GLY A 97 8.81 0.50 -4.25
N ILE A 98 9.37 -0.71 -4.34
CA ILE A 98 8.57 -1.95 -4.41
C ILE A 98 7.87 -2.23 -3.07
N ARG A 99 8.55 -2.05 -1.94
CA ARG A 99 7.96 -2.29 -0.61
C ARG A 99 6.98 -1.21 -0.21
N ASP A 100 7.20 0.02 -0.66
CA ASP A 100 6.27 1.13 -0.45
C ASP A 100 4.90 0.84 -1.06
N ARG A 101 4.84 0.11 -2.19
CA ARG A 101 3.56 -0.32 -2.78
C ARG A 101 2.82 -1.35 -1.94
N GLU A 102 3.53 -2.30 -1.35
CA GLU A 102 2.94 -3.27 -0.42
C GLU A 102 2.41 -2.58 0.84
N PHE A 103 3.16 -1.61 1.38
CA PHE A 103 2.73 -0.80 2.52
C PHE A 103 1.55 0.12 2.17
N LEU A 104 1.52 0.67 0.96
CA LEU A 104 0.40 1.45 0.44
C LEU A 104 -0.85 0.58 0.34
N LYS A 105 -0.76 -0.60 -0.29
CA LYS A 105 -1.85 -1.56 -0.39
C LYS A 105 -2.35 -1.99 0.98
N TYR A 106 -1.43 -2.27 1.90
CA TYR A 106 -1.77 -2.59 3.29
C TYR A 106 -2.55 -1.45 3.96
N THR A 107 -2.05 -0.22 3.85
CA THR A 107 -2.66 0.97 4.46
C THR A 107 -4.06 1.21 3.90
N ALA A 108 -4.21 1.16 2.57
CA ALA A 108 -5.49 1.28 1.89
C ALA A 108 -6.51 0.23 2.36
N ASN A 109 -6.07 -1.02 2.53
CA ASN A 109 -6.93 -2.09 3.03
C ASN A 109 -7.31 -1.89 4.51
N LEU A 110 -6.40 -1.39 5.34
CA LEU A 110 -6.70 -1.06 6.73
C LEU A 110 -7.75 0.05 6.81
N ILE A 111 -7.62 1.11 6.01
CA ILE A 111 -8.60 2.19 5.90
C ILE A 111 -9.96 1.61 5.50
N ARG A 112 -10.03 0.82 4.41
CA ARG A 112 -11.28 0.19 3.95
C ARG A 112 -11.93 -0.67 5.03
N LYS A 113 -11.13 -1.47 5.75
CA LYS A 113 -11.64 -2.30 6.86
C LYS A 113 -12.24 -1.44 7.96
N ILE A 114 -11.52 -0.41 8.43
CA ILE A 114 -12.02 0.48 9.49
C ILE A 114 -13.34 1.13 9.06
N THR A 115 -13.44 1.59 7.81
CA THR A 115 -14.67 2.21 7.29
C THR A 115 -15.85 1.24 7.23
N GLN A 116 -15.62 -0.06 7.08
CA GLN A 116 -16.67 -1.08 7.05
C GLN A 116 -17.20 -1.46 8.44
N VAL A 117 -16.44 -1.20 9.50
CA VAL A 117 -16.85 -1.52 10.89
C VAL A 117 -17.32 -0.29 11.68
N LYS A 118 -17.24 0.89 11.07
CA LYS A 118 -17.77 2.15 11.59
C LYS A 118 -19.26 2.26 11.32
#